data_AF-A0A5N5NH46-F1
#
_entry.id   AF-A0A5N5NH46-F1
#
_cell.length_a   1.000
_cell.length_b   1.000
_cell.length_c   1.000
_cell.angle_alpha   90.00
_cell.angle_beta   90.00
_cell.angle_gamma   90.00
#
_symmetry.space_group_name_H-M   'P 1'
#
loop_
_entity.id
_entity.type
_entity.pdbx_description
1 polymer ?
#
loop_
_entity_poly.entity_id
_entity_poly.type
_entity_poly.pdbx_seq_one_letter_code
_entity_poly.pdbx_strand_id
1 'polypeptide(L)'
;MLIAQDAVRHPVRTIIAVFAAWKLFLFLIAAGSTVVGPAYDTSASLALDAASAGKTNSSGSAYSELLARLTSWDAIYYTQVARRGYLFEQEWAFGSGLTIVIESIVKLLTSLGVPNNGHLESAAGVLVSTTSHLLSSLVLNTLGQVVLADAKLALLGALLHVFSPAGLFLSAPYSEAPFALLSFLGYLLYAKSCNSLTPTTHGRAALLTRDAQLLLAGCVFGLATAFRSNGISHGVPFAWEFVQQLSALLRRRRPSFSAIRRLTVLGVAGLCVAAGSTVPQYVAYRRFCVDGDPTTSALVAGVGRRPWCDGRLRSIYAFVQVYYW
;
A
#
# COMPACT_ATOMS: atom_id res chain seq x y z
N MET A 1 -2.80 -22.22 -30.07
CA MET A 1 -1.93 -21.15 -30.59
C MET A 1 -2.67 -19.83 -30.81
N LEU A 2 -3.85 -19.82 -31.47
CA LEU A 2 -4.64 -18.62 -31.74
C LEU A 2 -5.08 -17.85 -30.47
N ILE A 3 -5.56 -18.54 -29.44
CA ILE A 3 -5.99 -17.92 -28.16
C ILE A 3 -4.82 -17.20 -27.46
N ALA A 4 -3.64 -17.83 -27.44
CA ALA A 4 -2.45 -17.23 -26.83
C ALA A 4 -1.96 -16.00 -27.61
N GLN A 5 -2.10 -16.01 -28.94
CA GLN A 5 -1.75 -14.86 -29.78
C GLN A 5 -2.75 -13.70 -29.60
N ASP A 6 -4.04 -13.99 -29.49
CA ASP A 6 -5.07 -12.98 -29.24
C ASP A 6 -4.91 -12.34 -27.85
N ALA A 7 -4.59 -13.16 -26.84
CA ALA A 7 -4.30 -12.69 -25.49
C ALA A 7 -3.17 -11.66 -25.44
N VAL A 8 -2.09 -11.90 -26.20
CA VAL A 8 -0.94 -10.99 -26.28
C VAL A 8 -1.25 -9.73 -27.08
N ARG A 9 -2.19 -9.78 -28.04
CA ARG A 9 -2.65 -8.61 -28.80
C ARG A 9 -3.55 -7.69 -27.97
N HIS A 10 -4.31 -8.26 -27.04
CA HIS A 10 -5.25 -7.51 -26.20
C HIS A 10 -5.00 -7.72 -24.69
N PRO A 11 -3.79 -7.41 -24.19
CA PRO A 11 -3.36 -7.80 -22.85
C PRO A 11 -4.24 -7.20 -21.74
N VAL A 12 -4.70 -5.95 -21.89
CA VAL A 12 -5.59 -5.30 -20.93
C VAL A 12 -6.92 -6.04 -20.80
N ARG A 13 -7.55 -6.38 -21.94
CA ARG A 13 -8.81 -7.12 -21.96
C ARG A 13 -8.65 -8.51 -21.35
N THR A 14 -7.56 -9.20 -21.68
CA THR A 14 -7.24 -10.51 -21.11
C THR A 14 -7.05 -10.43 -19.59
N ILE A 15 -6.26 -9.47 -19.10
CA ILE A 15 -6.02 -9.30 -17.66
C ILE A 15 -7.34 -9.03 -16.93
N ILE A 16 -8.18 -8.12 -17.43
CA ILE A 16 -9.47 -7.79 -16.81
C ILE A 16 -10.39 -9.02 -16.78
N ALA A 17 -10.51 -9.75 -17.89
CA ALA A 17 -11.39 -10.92 -17.97
C ALA A 17 -10.94 -12.04 -17.03
N VAL A 18 -9.64 -12.35 -17.02
CA VAL A 18 -9.06 -13.36 -16.12
C VAL A 18 -9.18 -12.93 -14.67
N PHE A 19 -8.91 -11.65 -14.36
CA PHE A 19 -9.07 -11.10 -13.02
C PHE A 19 -10.51 -11.21 -12.52
N ALA A 20 -11.49 -10.83 -13.35
CA ALA A 20 -12.90 -10.91 -12.99
C ALA A 20 -13.33 -12.36 -12.72
N ALA A 21 -12.93 -13.30 -13.57
CA ALA A 21 -13.21 -14.72 -13.37
C ALA A 21 -12.57 -15.26 -12.09
N TRP A 22 -11.31 -14.91 -11.83
CA TRP A 22 -10.57 -15.33 -10.64
C TRP A 22 -11.16 -14.74 -9.35
N LYS A 23 -11.49 -13.44 -9.34
CA LYS A 23 -12.12 -12.79 -8.19
C LYS A 23 -13.52 -13.30 -7.94
N LEU A 24 -14.30 -13.56 -8.99
CA LEU A 24 -15.61 -14.21 -8.84
C LEU A 24 -15.45 -15.58 -8.18
N PHE A 25 -14.54 -16.43 -8.67
CA PHE A 25 -14.25 -17.72 -8.05
C PHE A 25 -13.88 -17.61 -6.57
N LEU A 26 -12.97 -16.69 -6.22
CA LEU A 26 -12.55 -16.48 -4.84
C LEU A 26 -13.69 -15.96 -3.94
N PHE A 27 -14.52 -15.02 -4.43
CA PHE A 27 -15.66 -14.53 -3.67
C PHE A 27 -16.76 -15.58 -3.52
N LEU A 28 -16.93 -16.48 -4.50
CA LEU A 28 -17.82 -17.64 -4.36
C LEU A 28 -17.31 -18.62 -3.31
N ILE A 29 -15.99 -18.83 -3.21
CA ILE A 29 -15.39 -19.60 -2.10
C ILE A 29 -15.68 -18.91 -0.75
N ALA A 30 -15.44 -17.60 -0.65
CA ALA A 30 -15.68 -16.85 0.58
C ALA A 30 -17.17 -16.92 1.00
N ALA A 31 -18.09 -16.74 0.05
CA ALA A 31 -19.52 -16.87 0.30
C ALA A 31 -19.92 -18.30 0.65
N GLY A 32 -19.41 -19.32 -0.06
CA GLY A 32 -19.66 -20.72 0.27
C GLY A 32 -19.16 -21.10 1.68
N SER A 33 -18.06 -20.48 2.13
CA SER A 33 -17.53 -20.71 3.48
C SER A 33 -18.44 -20.24 4.61
N THR A 34 -19.38 -19.31 4.35
CA THR A 34 -20.36 -18.89 5.37
C THR A 34 -21.40 -19.98 5.63
N VAL A 35 -21.68 -20.83 4.63
CA VAL A 35 -22.67 -21.90 4.71
C VAL A 35 -22.12 -23.17 5.36
N VAL A 36 -20.82 -23.47 5.16
CA VAL A 36 -20.20 -24.72 5.61
C VAL A 36 -20.08 -24.81 7.14
N GLY A 37 -19.92 -23.69 7.84
CA GLY A 37 -19.80 -23.67 9.29
C GLY A 37 -19.33 -22.35 9.87
N PRO A 38 -19.22 -22.24 11.21
CA PRO A 38 -18.78 -21.02 11.87
C PRO A 38 -17.34 -20.65 11.49
N ALA A 39 -17.02 -19.36 11.58
CA ALA A 39 -15.65 -18.91 11.39
C ALA A 39 -14.78 -19.35 12.57
N TYR A 40 -13.55 -19.78 12.27
CA TYR A 40 -12.55 -20.01 13.31
C TYR A 40 -12.25 -18.72 14.06
N ASP A 41 -12.05 -17.62 13.32
CA ASP A 41 -11.91 -16.27 13.87
C ASP A 41 -13.25 -15.52 13.79
N THR A 42 -13.76 -15.12 14.96
CA THR A 42 -15.02 -14.39 15.13
C THR A 42 -14.83 -12.91 15.46
N SER A 43 -13.58 -12.43 15.50
CA SER A 43 -13.26 -11.04 15.85
C SER A 43 -13.96 -10.05 14.91
N ALA A 44 -13.95 -10.32 13.61
CA ALA A 44 -14.58 -9.46 12.61
C ALA A 44 -16.10 -9.40 12.76
N SER A 45 -16.77 -10.54 13.01
CA SER A 45 -18.22 -10.56 13.26
C SER A 45 -18.57 -9.77 14.52
N LEU A 46 -17.84 -9.98 15.62
CA LEU A 46 -18.06 -9.23 16.87
C LEU A 46 -17.86 -7.71 16.68
N ALA A 47 -16.85 -7.32 15.91
CA ALA A 47 -16.57 -5.91 15.66
C ALA A 47 -17.57 -5.25 14.71
N LEU A 48 -18.15 -6.00 13.77
CA LEU A 48 -19.25 -5.53 12.93
C LEU A 48 -20.54 -5.42 13.75
N ASP A 49 -20.87 -6.44 14.54
CA ASP A 49 -22.06 -6.43 15.41
C ASP A 49 -22.01 -5.27 16.42
N ALA A 50 -20.85 -5.03 17.05
CA ALA A 50 -20.65 -3.89 17.95
C ALA A 50 -20.81 -2.53 17.24
N ALA A 51 -20.42 -2.44 15.96
CA ALA A 51 -20.54 -1.20 15.17
C ALA A 51 -21.97 -0.93 14.68
N SER A 52 -22.74 -2.00 14.53
CA SER A 52 -24.13 -2.02 14.12
C SER A 52 -25.10 -2.01 15.31
N ALA A 53 -24.61 -2.17 16.55
CA ALA A 53 -25.42 -2.16 17.76
C ALA A 53 -26.27 -0.88 17.86
N GLY A 54 -27.60 -1.04 17.96
CA GLY A 54 -28.55 0.08 17.99
C GLY A 54 -28.93 0.65 16.63
N LYS A 55 -28.40 0.12 15.52
CA LYS A 55 -28.79 0.42 14.13
C LYS A 55 -29.59 -0.77 13.59
N THR A 56 -30.74 -0.52 12.98
CA THR A 56 -31.77 -1.53 12.61
C THR A 56 -31.24 -2.81 11.95
N ASN A 57 -31.65 -3.97 12.48
CA ASN A 57 -31.81 -5.32 11.88
C ASN A 57 -30.88 -5.83 10.75
N SER A 58 -29.60 -5.42 10.67
CA SER A 58 -28.65 -5.97 9.66
C SER A 58 -27.72 -7.07 10.16
N SER A 59 -27.75 -7.39 11.46
CA SER A 59 -27.05 -8.54 12.04
C SER A 59 -27.57 -9.84 11.41
N GLY A 60 -26.71 -10.57 10.70
CA GLY A 60 -27.05 -11.83 10.03
C GLY A 60 -27.45 -11.72 8.55
N SER A 61 -27.17 -10.59 7.87
CA SER A 61 -27.28 -10.57 6.40
C SER A 61 -26.09 -11.30 5.74
N ALA A 62 -26.32 -11.98 4.62
CA ALA A 62 -25.26 -12.64 3.84
C ALA A 62 -24.12 -11.68 3.45
N TYR A 63 -24.45 -10.39 3.27
CA TYR A 63 -23.47 -9.33 3.05
C TYR A 63 -22.58 -9.09 4.27
N SER A 64 -23.17 -8.98 5.46
CA SER A 64 -22.42 -8.82 6.72
C SER A 64 -21.53 -10.03 6.99
N GLU A 65 -22.04 -11.24 6.78
CA GLU A 65 -21.26 -12.47 6.95
C GLU A 65 -20.08 -12.54 5.98
N LEU A 66 -20.30 -12.22 4.70
CA LEU A 66 -19.23 -12.17 3.71
C LEU A 66 -18.16 -11.13 4.08
N LEU A 67 -18.57 -9.94 4.52
CA LEU A 67 -17.63 -8.93 4.99
C LEU A 67 -16.87 -9.37 6.24
N ALA A 68 -17.52 -10.07 7.17
CA ALA A 68 -16.85 -10.64 8.33
C ALA A 68 -15.76 -11.63 7.90
N ARG A 69 -16.05 -12.53 6.94
CA ARG A 69 -15.05 -13.46 6.37
C ARG A 69 -13.89 -12.74 5.71
N LEU A 70 -14.18 -11.68 4.95
CA LEU A 70 -13.15 -10.89 4.27
C LEU A 70 -12.37 -9.96 5.21
N THR A 71 -12.89 -9.66 6.40
CA THR A 71 -12.23 -8.77 7.40
C THR A 71 -11.63 -9.56 8.57
N SER A 72 -11.59 -10.89 8.48
CA SER A 72 -11.00 -11.73 9.53
C SER A 72 -9.47 -11.59 9.61
N TRP A 73 -8.91 -12.02 10.74
CA TRP A 73 -7.49 -11.95 11.08
C TRP A 73 -7.00 -10.50 11.08
N ASP A 74 -5.80 -10.28 10.57
CA ASP A 74 -5.12 -8.99 10.58
C ASP A 74 -5.89 -7.85 9.88
N ALA A 75 -6.81 -8.18 8.97
CA ALA A 75 -7.67 -7.18 8.30
C ALA A 75 -8.54 -6.38 9.28
N ILE A 76 -8.86 -6.95 10.45
CA ILE A 76 -9.65 -6.25 11.46
C ILE A 76 -8.91 -5.01 11.97
N TYR A 77 -7.59 -5.05 12.08
CA TYR A 77 -6.81 -3.90 12.57
C TYR A 77 -6.92 -2.72 11.61
N TYR A 78 -6.84 -2.95 10.30
CA TYR A 78 -6.98 -1.86 9.32
C TYR A 78 -8.36 -1.19 9.40
N THR A 79 -9.43 -1.96 9.54
CA THR A 79 -10.80 -1.42 9.61
C THR A 79 -11.10 -0.75 10.94
N GLN A 80 -10.64 -1.30 12.06
CA GLN A 80 -10.81 -0.69 13.38
C GLN A 80 -10.00 0.59 13.51
N VAL A 81 -8.74 0.60 13.08
CA VAL A 81 -7.90 1.80 13.10
C VAL A 81 -8.49 2.88 12.18
N ALA A 82 -9.02 2.53 11.00
CA ALA A 82 -9.69 3.50 10.14
C ALA A 82 -10.95 4.11 10.80
N ARG A 83 -11.62 3.37 11.68
CA ARG A 83 -12.82 3.84 12.38
C ARG A 83 -12.51 4.74 13.57
N ARG A 84 -11.53 4.34 14.41
CA ARG A 84 -11.29 4.97 15.73
C ARG A 84 -9.92 5.61 15.89
N GLY A 85 -9.08 5.54 14.87
CA GLY A 85 -7.66 5.87 14.95
C GLY A 85 -6.85 4.81 15.71
N TYR A 86 -5.54 5.03 15.75
CA TYR A 86 -4.61 4.19 16.51
C TYR A 86 -4.78 4.41 18.02
N LEU A 87 -5.11 3.35 18.75
CA LEU A 87 -5.19 3.36 20.22
C LEU A 87 -4.04 2.61 20.86
N PHE A 88 -3.61 1.49 20.27
CA PHE A 88 -2.56 0.65 20.87
C PHE A 88 -1.27 0.65 20.04
N GLU A 89 -0.14 0.40 20.69
CA GLU A 89 1.17 0.39 20.02
C GLU A 89 1.27 -0.72 18.98
N GLN A 90 0.76 -1.92 19.27
CA GLN A 90 0.79 -3.05 18.34
C GLN A 90 0.05 -2.76 17.03
N GLU A 91 -0.93 -1.86 17.03
CA GLU A 91 -1.67 -1.50 15.83
C GLU A 91 -0.77 -0.82 14.79
N TRP A 92 0.33 -0.20 15.22
CA TRP A 92 1.30 0.45 14.31
C TRP A 92 2.10 -0.53 13.47
N ALA A 93 2.01 -1.84 13.73
CA ALA A 93 2.44 -2.87 12.77
C ALA A 93 1.68 -2.76 11.43
N PHE A 94 0.43 -2.28 11.47
CA PHE A 94 -0.43 -2.09 10.31
C PHE A 94 -0.29 -0.64 9.83
N GLY A 95 0.30 -0.46 8.64
CA GLY A 95 0.70 0.86 8.13
C GLY A 95 -0.48 1.83 7.95
N SER A 96 -0.20 3.13 8.16
CA SER A 96 -1.21 4.18 8.15
C SER A 96 -1.80 4.48 6.77
N GLY A 97 -1.12 4.06 5.70
CA GLY A 97 -1.57 4.33 4.33
C GLY A 97 -2.98 3.82 4.05
N LEU A 98 -3.25 2.55 4.33
CA LEU A 98 -4.57 1.95 4.05
C LEU A 98 -5.64 2.49 5.01
N THR A 99 -5.31 2.68 6.29
CA THR A 99 -6.28 3.14 7.30
C THR A 99 -6.78 4.55 6.98
N ILE A 100 -5.89 5.46 6.60
CA ILE A 100 -6.24 6.83 6.16
C ILE A 100 -7.11 6.81 4.90
N VAL A 101 -6.82 5.92 3.93
CA VAL A 101 -7.63 5.81 2.70
C VAL A 101 -9.03 5.31 3.01
N ILE A 102 -9.16 4.25 3.83
CA ILE A 102 -10.47 3.73 4.26
C ILE A 102 -11.25 4.81 5.00
N GLU A 103 -10.64 5.47 5.98
CA GLU A 103 -11.25 6.56 6.76
C GLU A 103 -11.75 7.69 5.84
N SER A 104 -10.92 8.09 4.87
CA SER A 104 -11.26 9.17 3.92
C SER A 104 -12.45 8.80 3.03
N ILE A 105 -12.50 7.55 2.53
CA ILE A 105 -13.63 7.05 1.73
C ILE A 105 -14.90 7.03 2.58
N VAL A 106 -14.84 6.53 3.82
CA VAL A 106 -16.01 6.46 4.71
C VAL A 106 -16.53 7.84 5.07
N LYS A 107 -15.64 8.80 5.37
CA LYS A 107 -16.01 10.20 5.60
C LYS A 107 -16.68 10.82 4.38
N LEU A 108 -16.13 10.59 3.19
CA LEU A 108 -16.72 11.07 1.93
C LEU A 108 -18.12 10.49 1.71
N LEU A 109 -18.28 9.17 1.81
CA LEU A 109 -19.58 8.51 1.63
C LEU A 109 -20.62 9.00 2.66
N THR A 110 -20.21 9.17 3.91
CA THR A 110 -21.09 9.68 4.97
C THR A 110 -21.50 11.13 4.69
N SER A 111 -20.57 11.97 4.21
CA SER A 111 -20.88 13.35 3.81
C SER A 111 -21.84 13.44 2.62
N LEU A 112 -21.86 12.41 1.76
CA LEU A 112 -22.81 12.26 0.66
C LEU A 112 -24.15 11.63 1.09
N GLY A 113 -24.35 11.39 2.39
CA GLY A 113 -25.61 10.86 2.94
C GLY A 113 -25.70 9.34 2.99
N VAL A 114 -24.62 8.60 2.73
CA VAL A 114 -24.61 7.14 2.91
C VAL A 114 -24.55 6.82 4.41
N PRO A 115 -25.54 6.10 4.99
CA PRO A 115 -25.55 5.81 6.41
C PRO A 115 -24.42 4.85 6.79
N ASN A 116 -23.62 5.21 7.81
CA ASN A 116 -22.61 4.30 8.34
C ASN A 116 -23.22 3.28 9.31
N ASN A 117 -23.68 2.17 8.74
CA ASN A 117 -24.24 1.03 9.46
C ASN A 117 -23.17 0.09 10.04
N GLY A 118 -21.92 0.53 10.19
CA GLY A 118 -20.85 -0.30 10.78
C GLY A 118 -20.13 -1.24 9.80
N HIS A 119 -20.55 -1.28 8.54
CA HIS A 119 -19.95 -2.12 7.49
C HIS A 119 -19.08 -1.33 6.48
N LEU A 120 -19.13 0.01 6.50
CA LEU A 120 -18.53 0.83 5.46
C LEU A 120 -17.00 0.72 5.43
N GLU A 121 -16.34 0.60 6.58
CA GLU A 121 -14.89 0.47 6.67
C GLU A 121 -14.40 -0.84 6.02
N SER A 122 -15.05 -1.97 6.33
CA SER A 122 -14.78 -3.26 5.72
C SER A 122 -15.04 -3.26 4.21
N ALA A 123 -16.18 -2.71 3.79
CA ALA A 123 -16.53 -2.61 2.38
C ALA A 123 -15.55 -1.74 1.59
N ALA A 124 -15.16 -0.58 2.15
CA ALA A 124 -14.17 0.31 1.55
C ALA A 124 -12.80 -0.36 1.47
N GLY A 125 -12.37 -1.08 2.51
CA GLY A 125 -11.14 -1.86 2.50
C GLY A 125 -11.13 -2.93 1.41
N VAL A 126 -12.23 -3.70 1.27
CA VAL A 126 -12.36 -4.72 0.23
C VAL A 126 -12.30 -4.11 -1.17
N LEU A 127 -13.00 -2.99 -1.37
CA LEU A 127 -13.00 -2.26 -2.62
C LEU A 127 -11.60 -1.76 -2.97
N VAL A 128 -10.93 -1.06 -2.04
CA VAL A 128 -9.58 -0.51 -2.24
C VAL A 128 -8.60 -1.62 -2.58
N SER A 129 -8.58 -2.72 -1.84
CA SER A 129 -7.66 -3.84 -2.10
C SER A 129 -7.95 -4.52 -3.44
N THR A 130 -9.21 -4.82 -3.73
CA THR A 130 -9.59 -5.48 -4.98
C THR A 130 -9.27 -4.61 -6.20
N THR A 131 -9.62 -3.32 -6.16
CA THR A 131 -9.28 -2.37 -7.23
C THR A 131 -7.78 -2.20 -7.36
N SER A 132 -7.06 -2.09 -6.24
CA SER A 132 -5.61 -1.97 -6.27
C SER A 132 -4.93 -3.20 -6.86
N HIS A 133 -5.43 -4.40 -6.58
CA HIS A 133 -4.88 -5.62 -7.19
C HIS A 133 -5.06 -5.60 -8.70
N LEU A 134 -6.26 -5.26 -9.22
CA LEU A 134 -6.49 -5.14 -10.66
C LEU A 134 -5.54 -4.13 -11.30
N LEU A 135 -5.48 -2.93 -10.74
CA LEU A 135 -4.61 -1.87 -11.25
C LEU A 135 -3.14 -2.28 -11.18
N SER A 136 -2.72 -2.97 -10.12
CA SER A 136 -1.34 -3.46 -9.98
C SER A 136 -1.00 -4.45 -11.09
N SER A 137 -1.90 -5.36 -11.47
CA SER A 137 -1.69 -6.30 -12.58
C SER A 137 -1.55 -5.58 -13.92
N LEU A 138 -2.37 -4.55 -14.16
CA LEU A 138 -2.28 -3.74 -15.38
C LEU A 138 -0.96 -2.96 -15.45
N VAL A 139 -0.58 -2.31 -14.34
CA VAL A 139 0.69 -1.58 -14.24
C VAL A 139 1.88 -2.52 -14.37
N LEU A 140 1.81 -3.73 -13.79
CA LEU A 140 2.86 -4.75 -13.89
C LEU A 140 3.07 -5.21 -15.34
N ASN A 141 1.99 -5.41 -16.10
CA ASN A 141 2.10 -5.69 -17.53
C ASN A 141 2.82 -4.55 -18.27
N THR A 142 2.43 -3.29 -18.03
CA THR A 142 3.09 -2.14 -18.67
C THR A 142 4.56 -2.02 -18.25
N LEU A 143 4.87 -2.20 -16.97
CA LEU A 143 6.23 -2.21 -16.45
C LEU A 143 7.07 -3.32 -17.08
N GLY A 144 6.53 -4.53 -17.17
CA GLY A 144 7.18 -5.67 -17.82
C GLY A 144 7.50 -5.38 -19.28
N GLN A 145 6.58 -4.76 -20.03
CA GLN A 145 6.84 -4.36 -21.41
C GLN A 145 7.97 -3.34 -21.52
N VAL A 146 8.05 -2.38 -20.59
CA VAL A 146 9.10 -1.35 -20.56
C VAL A 146 10.47 -1.92 -20.19
N VAL A 147 10.53 -2.85 -19.24
CA VAL A 147 11.80 -3.36 -18.69
C VAL A 147 12.32 -4.59 -19.44
N LEU A 148 11.43 -5.51 -19.82
CA LEU A 148 11.81 -6.78 -20.46
C LEU A 148 11.79 -6.71 -21.98
N ALA A 149 11.11 -5.71 -22.57
CA ALA A 149 10.87 -5.59 -24.00
C ALA A 149 10.20 -6.85 -24.62
N ASP A 150 9.50 -7.64 -23.81
CA ASP A 150 8.78 -8.85 -24.24
C ASP A 150 7.33 -8.79 -23.74
N ALA A 151 6.39 -8.61 -24.68
CA ALA A 151 4.96 -8.52 -24.38
C ALA A 151 4.37 -9.83 -23.84
N LYS A 152 4.91 -10.99 -24.23
CA LYS A 152 4.43 -12.29 -23.75
C LYS A 152 4.84 -12.52 -22.31
N LEU A 153 6.10 -12.25 -21.99
CA LEU A 153 6.61 -12.40 -20.64
C LEU A 153 5.98 -11.39 -19.67
N ALA A 154 5.75 -10.15 -20.14
CA ALA A 154 5.06 -9.13 -19.37
C ALA A 154 3.60 -9.53 -19.04
N LEU A 155 2.87 -10.04 -20.04
CA LEU A 155 1.51 -10.54 -19.83
C LEU A 155 1.50 -11.75 -18.89
N LEU A 156 2.43 -12.70 -19.07
CA LEU A 156 2.55 -13.86 -18.20
C LEU A 156 2.79 -13.43 -16.74
N GLY A 157 3.72 -12.50 -16.49
CA GLY A 157 3.96 -11.95 -15.16
C GLY A 157 2.72 -11.32 -14.53
N ALA A 158 1.96 -10.55 -15.31
CA ALA A 158 0.70 -9.97 -14.84
C ALA A 158 -0.37 -11.02 -14.52
N LEU A 159 -0.50 -12.06 -15.35
CA LEU A 159 -1.45 -13.16 -15.09
C LEU A 159 -1.04 -13.99 -13.87
N LEU A 160 0.25 -14.27 -13.69
CA LEU A 160 0.76 -14.93 -12.49
C LEU A 160 0.50 -14.11 -11.22
N HIS A 161 0.62 -12.78 -11.31
CA HIS A 161 0.25 -11.89 -10.21
C HIS A 161 -1.25 -11.97 -9.89
N VAL A 162 -2.13 -12.00 -10.92
CA VAL A 162 -3.58 -12.22 -10.73
C VAL A 162 -3.86 -13.53 -10.00
N PHE A 163 -3.20 -14.62 -10.40
CA PHE A 163 -3.31 -15.95 -9.80
C PHE A 163 -2.42 -16.16 -8.55
N SER A 164 -1.93 -15.07 -7.94
CA SER A 164 -1.09 -15.16 -6.76
C SER A 164 -1.76 -16.02 -5.67
N PRO A 165 -0.99 -16.90 -4.99
CA PRO A 165 -1.51 -17.76 -3.93
C PRO A 165 -2.05 -16.97 -2.74
N ALA A 166 -1.71 -15.69 -2.62
CA ALA A 166 -2.31 -14.78 -1.65
C ALA A 166 -3.85 -14.65 -1.84
N GLY A 167 -4.38 -14.91 -3.05
CA GLY A 167 -5.80 -15.12 -3.28
C GLY A 167 -6.72 -14.03 -2.70
N LEU A 168 -7.53 -14.42 -1.71
CA LEU A 168 -8.49 -13.53 -1.03
C LEU A 168 -7.81 -12.43 -0.21
N PHE A 169 -6.58 -12.61 0.27
CA PHE A 169 -5.84 -11.54 0.97
C PHE A 169 -5.61 -10.31 0.10
N LEU A 170 -5.55 -10.47 -1.23
CA LEU A 170 -5.46 -9.35 -2.20
C LEU A 170 -6.83 -8.72 -2.52
N SER A 171 -7.87 -9.09 -1.78
CA SER A 171 -9.22 -8.53 -1.88
C SER A 171 -9.78 -8.15 -0.51
N ALA A 172 -9.31 -8.77 0.56
CA ALA A 172 -9.59 -8.37 1.93
C ALA A 172 -8.92 -7.02 2.28
N PRO A 173 -9.33 -6.33 3.36
CA PRO A 173 -8.76 -5.05 3.84
C PRO A 173 -7.27 -5.12 4.30
N TYR A 174 -6.39 -5.50 3.39
CA TYR A 174 -4.95 -5.65 3.57
C TYR A 174 -4.18 -4.63 2.72
N SER A 175 -3.06 -4.17 3.25
CA SER A 175 -2.16 -3.20 2.61
C SER A 175 -1.45 -3.73 1.35
N GLU A 176 -1.44 -5.04 1.12
CA GLU A 176 -0.58 -5.74 0.18
C GLU A 176 -0.89 -5.37 -1.27
N ALA A 177 -2.17 -5.32 -1.62
CA ALA A 177 -2.61 -4.94 -2.95
C ALA A 177 -2.33 -3.46 -3.30
N PRO A 178 -2.71 -2.47 -2.47
CA PRO A 178 -2.33 -1.07 -2.71
C PRO A 178 -0.82 -0.83 -2.64
N PHE A 179 -0.10 -1.53 -1.75
CA PHE A 179 1.36 -1.52 -1.74
C PHE A 179 1.93 -1.97 -3.08
N ALA A 180 1.50 -3.13 -3.61
CA ALA A 180 1.95 -3.64 -4.90
C ALA A 180 1.65 -2.67 -6.05
N LEU A 181 0.46 -2.06 -6.08
CA LEU A 181 0.10 -1.03 -7.07
C LEU A 181 1.09 0.13 -7.04
N LEU A 182 1.30 0.73 -5.86
CA LEU A 182 2.19 1.88 -5.70
C LEU A 182 3.64 1.51 -6.02
N SER A 183 4.12 0.36 -5.58
CA SER A 183 5.47 -0.13 -5.89
C SER A 183 5.67 -0.31 -7.39
N PHE A 184 4.76 -1.01 -8.09
CA PHE A 184 4.87 -1.20 -9.54
C PHE A 184 4.75 0.13 -10.32
N LEU A 185 3.89 1.04 -9.85
CA LEU A 185 3.78 2.37 -10.45
C LEU A 185 5.06 3.19 -10.26
N GLY A 186 5.65 3.16 -9.06
CA GLY A 186 6.93 3.80 -8.77
C GLY A 186 8.04 3.25 -9.68
N TYR A 187 8.12 1.93 -9.84
CA TYR A 187 9.08 1.30 -10.76
C TYR A 187 8.82 1.66 -12.23
N LEU A 188 7.56 1.76 -12.65
CA LEU A 188 7.21 2.16 -14.02
C LEU A 188 7.67 3.60 -14.31
N LEU A 189 7.45 4.51 -13.37
CA LEU A 189 7.91 5.90 -13.47
C LEU A 189 9.44 5.98 -13.48
N TYR A 190 10.09 5.21 -12.61
CA TYR A 190 11.55 5.11 -12.57
C TYR A 190 12.12 4.60 -13.91
N ALA A 191 11.59 3.50 -14.44
CA ALA A 191 12.03 2.92 -15.71
C ALA A 191 11.82 3.88 -16.88
N LYS A 192 10.67 4.58 -16.93
CA LYS A 192 10.43 5.63 -17.93
C LYS A 192 11.44 6.77 -17.85
N SER A 193 11.88 7.14 -16.64
CA SER A 193 12.90 8.16 -16.45
C SER A 193 14.27 7.76 -16.99
N CYS A 194 14.60 6.46 -16.94
CA CYS A 194 15.81 5.90 -17.52
C CYS A 194 15.74 5.90 -19.05
N ASN A 195 14.59 5.53 -19.62
CA ASN A 195 14.38 5.46 -21.06
C ASN A 195 14.23 6.83 -21.73
N SER A 196 13.90 7.89 -20.99
CA SER A 196 13.81 9.28 -21.50
C SER A 196 15.17 9.89 -21.92
N LEU A 197 16.24 9.10 -21.93
CA LEU A 197 17.61 9.49 -22.29
C LEU A 197 18.06 8.99 -23.66
N THR A 198 17.14 8.50 -24.50
CA THR A 198 17.53 8.06 -25.84
C THR A 198 18.20 9.21 -26.62
N PRO A 199 19.30 8.93 -27.33
CA PRO A 199 20.21 9.94 -27.91
C PRO A 199 19.56 10.88 -28.96
N THR A 200 18.31 10.62 -29.35
CA THR A 200 17.55 11.43 -30.30
C THR A 200 16.78 12.59 -29.66
N THR A 201 16.67 12.65 -28.32
CA THR A 201 15.89 13.68 -27.59
C THR A 201 16.75 14.53 -26.66
N HIS A 202 17.82 15.14 -27.19
CA HIS A 202 18.67 16.09 -26.44
C HIS A 202 18.03 17.49 -26.32
N GLY A 203 16.87 17.58 -25.67
CA GLY A 203 16.18 18.84 -25.38
C GLY A 203 16.07 19.14 -23.87
N ARG A 204 15.99 20.42 -23.50
CA ARG A 204 15.69 20.86 -22.12
C ARG A 204 14.40 20.22 -21.59
N ALA A 205 13.40 20.03 -22.46
CA ALA A 205 12.13 19.39 -22.12
C ALA A 205 12.30 17.91 -21.69
N ALA A 206 13.11 17.12 -22.40
CA ALA A 206 13.35 15.72 -22.05
C ALA A 206 14.03 15.58 -20.67
N LEU A 207 14.95 16.49 -20.34
CA LEU A 207 15.57 16.55 -19.02
C LEU A 207 14.57 16.87 -17.90
N LEU A 208 13.66 17.82 -18.12
CA LEU A 208 12.61 18.15 -17.15
C LEU A 208 11.63 16.99 -16.95
N THR A 209 11.23 16.32 -18.03
CA THR A 209 10.37 15.12 -17.95
C THR A 209 11.04 14.01 -17.15
N ARG A 210 12.33 13.76 -17.38
CA ARG A 210 13.10 12.76 -16.60
C ARG A 210 13.13 13.11 -15.12
N ASP A 211 13.46 14.35 -14.79
CA ASP A 211 13.59 14.79 -13.40
C ASP A 211 12.22 14.74 -12.70
N ALA A 212 11.14 15.15 -13.38
CA ALA A 212 9.78 15.04 -12.88
C ALA A 212 9.34 13.58 -12.64
N GLN A 213 9.67 12.66 -13.57
CA GLN A 213 9.37 11.23 -13.42
C GLN A 213 10.09 10.61 -12.22
N LEU A 214 11.35 11.01 -11.95
CA LEU A 214 12.09 10.52 -10.78
C LEU A 214 11.55 11.04 -9.46
N LEU A 215 11.19 12.33 -9.40
CA LEU A 215 10.55 12.90 -8.22
C LEU A 215 9.21 12.22 -7.96
N LEU A 216 8.39 12.03 -9.00
CA LEU A 216 7.12 11.34 -8.87
C LEU A 216 7.31 9.88 -8.44
N ALA A 217 8.32 9.17 -8.98
CA ALA A 217 8.66 7.83 -8.53
C ALA A 217 9.01 7.80 -7.03
N GLY A 218 9.85 8.72 -6.56
CA GLY A 218 10.20 8.87 -5.14
C GLY A 218 8.98 9.13 -4.25
N CYS A 219 8.09 10.03 -4.67
CA CYS A 219 6.83 10.29 -3.96
C CYS A 219 5.93 9.05 -3.90
N VAL A 220 5.75 8.35 -5.02
CA VAL A 220 4.91 7.14 -5.09
C VAL A 220 5.51 6.01 -4.24
N PHE A 221 6.82 5.83 -4.22
CA PHE A 221 7.48 4.89 -3.32
C PHE A 221 7.38 5.30 -1.85
N GLY A 222 7.42 6.59 -1.54
CA GLY A 222 7.12 7.12 -0.20
C GLY A 222 5.71 6.77 0.25
N LEU A 223 4.72 6.94 -0.65
CA LEU A 223 3.35 6.52 -0.39
C LEU A 223 3.28 5.00 -0.17
N ALA A 224 3.91 4.19 -1.02
CA ALA A 224 3.98 2.73 -0.82
C ALA A 224 4.56 2.39 0.56
N THR A 225 5.62 3.08 0.97
CA THR A 225 6.28 2.89 2.27
C THR A 225 5.34 3.19 3.45
N ALA A 226 4.42 4.15 3.32
CA ALA A 226 3.41 4.43 4.34
C ALA A 226 2.33 3.33 4.46
N PHE A 227 2.09 2.55 3.39
CA PHE A 227 1.25 1.36 3.47
C PHE A 227 1.99 0.20 4.15
N ARG A 228 3.27 0.01 3.82
CA ARG A 228 4.13 -1.01 4.43
C ARG A 228 5.57 -0.51 4.53
N SER A 229 6.15 -0.56 5.74
CA SER A 229 7.50 -0.06 6.02
C SER A 229 8.60 -0.73 5.18
N ASN A 230 8.38 -1.97 4.71
CA ASN A 230 9.26 -2.67 3.77
C ASN A 230 9.50 -1.89 2.46
N GLY A 231 8.60 -0.96 2.11
CA GLY A 231 8.74 -0.05 0.97
C GLY A 231 9.97 0.85 1.03
N ILE A 232 10.59 1.01 2.21
CA ILE A 232 11.85 1.77 2.35
C ILE A 232 12.96 1.22 1.44
N SER A 233 12.92 -0.08 1.15
CA SER A 233 13.84 -0.76 0.22
C SER A 233 13.74 -0.24 -1.22
N HIS A 234 12.60 0.34 -1.62
CA HIS A 234 12.46 1.01 -2.92
C HIS A 234 13.34 2.26 -3.06
N GLY A 235 13.94 2.75 -1.97
CA GLY A 235 14.93 3.82 -1.98
C GLY A 235 16.32 3.37 -2.48
N VAL A 236 16.60 2.07 -2.53
CA VAL A 236 17.92 1.52 -2.91
C VAL A 236 18.38 1.95 -4.30
N PRO A 237 17.57 1.91 -5.38
CA PRO A 237 17.97 2.40 -6.69
C PRO A 237 18.38 3.88 -6.69
N PHE A 238 17.64 4.74 -5.97
CA PHE A 238 17.98 6.16 -5.84
C PHE A 238 19.29 6.37 -5.07
N ALA A 239 19.48 5.65 -3.96
CA ALA A 239 20.72 5.73 -3.18
C ALA A 239 21.92 5.27 -4.00
N TRP A 240 21.77 4.17 -4.74
CA TRP A 240 22.80 3.65 -5.64
C TRP A 240 23.17 4.66 -6.73
N GLU A 241 22.18 5.22 -7.45
CA GLU A 241 22.45 6.26 -8.44
C GLU A 241 23.06 7.52 -7.81
N PHE A 242 22.60 7.92 -6.62
CA PHE A 242 23.12 9.09 -5.92
C PHE A 242 24.61 8.92 -5.58
N VAL A 243 25.01 7.78 -5.02
CA VAL A 243 26.42 7.47 -4.70
C VAL A 243 27.27 7.47 -5.96
N GLN A 244 26.79 6.85 -7.04
CA GLN A 244 27.52 6.85 -8.31
C GLN A 244 27.72 8.29 -8.85
N GLN A 245 26.66 9.10 -8.86
CA GLN A 245 26.74 10.50 -9.34
C GLN A 245 27.62 11.37 -8.43
N LEU A 246 27.58 11.15 -7.12
CA LEU A 246 28.40 11.88 -6.15
C LEU A 246 29.88 11.53 -6.36
N SER A 247 30.19 10.24 -6.51
CA SER A 247 31.57 9.79 -6.79
C SER A 247 32.10 10.36 -8.11
N ALA A 248 31.24 10.51 -9.13
CA ALA A 248 31.62 11.08 -10.40
C ALA A 248 31.81 12.60 -10.31
N LEU A 249 31.02 13.29 -9.49
CA LEU A 249 31.16 14.72 -9.23
C LEU A 249 32.47 15.03 -8.50
N LEU A 250 32.79 14.28 -7.44
CA LEU A 250 34.00 14.45 -6.63
C LEU A 250 35.29 14.21 -7.42
N ARG A 251 35.26 13.31 -8.43
CA ARG A 251 36.39 13.05 -9.32
C ARG A 251 36.61 14.13 -10.38
N ARG A 252 35.64 15.02 -10.63
CA ARG A 252 35.75 16.08 -11.64
C ARG A 252 36.40 17.32 -11.05
N ARG A 253 37.36 17.91 -11.77
CA ARG A 253 37.99 19.19 -11.40
C ARG A 253 37.02 20.38 -11.34
N ARG A 254 35.93 20.34 -12.11
CA ARG A 254 34.88 21.37 -12.11
C ARG A 254 33.50 20.72 -12.07
N PRO A 255 32.67 21.02 -11.07
CA PRO A 255 31.32 20.47 -10.99
C PRO A 255 30.43 21.06 -12.10
N SER A 256 29.63 20.22 -12.75
CA SER A 256 28.64 20.67 -13.74
C SER A 256 27.31 20.93 -13.05
N PHE A 257 26.64 22.04 -13.41
CA PHE A 257 25.29 22.35 -12.93
C PHE A 257 24.29 21.20 -13.14
N SER A 258 24.39 20.50 -14.29
CA SER A 258 23.56 19.34 -14.59
C SER A 258 23.78 18.18 -13.60
N ALA A 259 25.02 17.97 -13.16
CA ALA A 259 25.35 16.94 -12.18
C ALA A 259 24.83 17.30 -10.79
N ILE A 260 24.94 18.57 -10.37
CA ILE A 260 24.39 19.06 -9.10
C ILE A 260 22.86 18.95 -9.10
N ARG A 261 22.20 19.35 -10.20
CA ARG A 261 20.75 19.22 -10.37
C ARG A 261 20.32 17.75 -10.24
N ARG A 262 21.00 16.84 -10.94
CA ARG A 262 20.74 15.40 -10.89
C ARG A 262 20.84 14.85 -9.47
N LEU A 263 21.90 15.21 -8.74
CA LEU A 263 22.09 14.80 -7.34
C LEU A 263 20.97 15.33 -6.45
N THR A 264 20.57 16.59 -6.65
CA THR A 264 19.47 17.20 -5.89
C THR A 264 18.17 16.44 -6.12
N VAL A 265 17.82 16.13 -7.38
CA VAL A 265 16.62 15.37 -7.74
C VAL A 265 16.63 13.97 -7.12
N LEU A 266 17.75 13.25 -7.21
CA LEU A 266 17.89 11.91 -6.60
C LEU A 266 17.79 11.96 -5.07
N GLY A 267 18.41 12.97 -4.45
CA GLY A 267 18.34 13.19 -3.01
C GLY A 267 16.91 13.48 -2.54
N VAL A 268 16.21 14.40 -3.20
CA VAL A 268 14.81 14.72 -2.89
C VAL A 268 13.91 13.50 -3.09
N ALA A 269 14.05 12.78 -4.21
CA ALA A 269 13.28 11.56 -4.46
C ALA A 269 13.51 10.50 -3.38
N GLY A 270 14.77 10.28 -2.97
CA GLY A 270 15.12 9.36 -1.89
C GLY A 270 14.57 9.79 -0.51
N LEU A 271 14.58 11.09 -0.22
CA LEU A 271 13.96 11.65 0.99
C LEU A 271 12.45 11.46 0.99
N CYS A 272 11.78 11.56 -0.16
CA CYS A 272 10.35 11.23 -0.28
C CYS A 272 10.08 9.76 0.08
N VAL A 273 10.94 8.82 -0.32
CA VAL A 273 10.82 7.41 0.10
C VAL A 273 10.96 7.29 1.62
N ALA A 274 12.00 7.90 2.20
CA ALA A 274 12.24 7.86 3.63
C ALA A 274 11.10 8.47 4.46
N ALA A 275 10.48 9.55 3.96
CA ALA A 275 9.34 10.20 4.60
C ALA A 275 8.17 9.24 4.86
N GLY A 276 7.97 8.24 3.99
CA GLY A 276 6.92 7.24 4.13
C GLY A 276 7.03 6.39 5.40
N SER A 277 8.24 6.18 5.93
CA SER A 277 8.46 5.49 7.22
C SER A 277 8.68 6.46 8.38
N THR A 278 9.38 7.58 8.15
CA THR A 278 9.76 8.49 9.24
C THR A 278 8.59 9.35 9.74
N VAL A 279 7.66 9.73 8.87
CA VAL A 279 6.48 10.52 9.27
C VAL A 279 5.57 9.71 10.20
N PRO A 280 5.12 8.48 9.86
CA PRO A 280 4.34 7.67 10.79
C PRO A 280 5.09 7.39 12.10
N GLN A 281 6.39 7.10 12.02
CA GLN A 281 7.24 6.88 13.21
C GLN A 281 7.27 8.12 14.13
N TYR A 282 7.33 9.33 13.55
CA TYR A 282 7.30 10.57 14.31
C TYR A 282 5.94 10.83 14.95
N VAL A 283 4.84 10.58 14.22
CA VAL A 283 3.48 10.71 14.77
C VAL A 283 3.26 9.75 15.94
N ALA A 284 3.72 8.50 15.82
CA ALA A 284 3.69 7.53 16.91
C ALA A 284 4.48 8.02 18.14
N TYR A 285 5.69 8.52 17.91
CA TYR A 285 6.55 9.04 18.99
C TYR A 285 5.89 10.22 19.71
N ARG A 286 5.29 11.16 18.96
CA ARG A 286 4.51 12.26 19.56
C ARG A 286 3.37 11.74 20.42
N ARG A 287 2.59 10.79 19.90
CA ARG A 287 1.42 10.22 20.58
C ARG A 287 1.77 9.51 21.89
N PHE A 288 2.76 8.62 21.90
CA PHE A 288 3.05 7.77 23.06
C PHE A 288 4.16 8.29 23.98
N CYS A 289 5.13 9.07 23.47
CA CYS A 289 6.31 9.46 24.24
C CYS A 289 6.34 10.93 24.70
N VAL A 290 5.54 11.80 24.06
CA VAL A 290 5.54 13.25 24.31
C VAL A 290 4.20 13.73 24.81
N ASP A 291 3.17 13.60 23.99
CA ASP A 291 1.90 14.31 24.16
C ASP A 291 1.01 13.63 25.21
N GLY A 292 1.28 12.38 25.57
CA GLY A 292 0.50 11.63 26.55
C GLY A 292 -1.00 11.80 26.29
N ASP A 293 -1.45 11.45 25.08
CA ASP A 293 -2.82 11.71 24.63
C ASP A 293 -3.80 11.27 25.73
N PRO A 294 -4.65 12.16 26.29
CA PRO A 294 -5.49 11.87 27.46
C PRO A 294 -6.37 10.62 27.30
N THR A 295 -6.78 10.27 26.07
CA THR A 295 -7.50 9.01 25.79
C THR A 295 -6.61 7.78 25.94
N THR A 296 -5.34 7.90 25.54
CA THR A 296 -4.33 6.86 25.67
C THR A 296 -3.83 6.79 27.12
N SER A 297 -3.67 7.94 27.77
CA SER A 297 -3.30 8.09 29.19
C SER A 297 -4.32 7.50 30.15
N ALA A 298 -5.61 7.50 29.79
CA ALA A 298 -6.67 6.84 30.58
C ALA A 298 -6.67 5.31 30.39
N LEU A 299 -6.43 4.82 29.18
CA LEU A 299 -6.31 3.37 28.89
C LEU A 299 -4.99 2.77 29.40
N VAL A 300 -3.97 3.61 29.53
CA VAL A 300 -2.60 3.28 29.95
C VAL A 300 -2.34 3.81 31.37
N ALA A 301 -3.38 4.25 32.09
CA ALA A 301 -3.29 4.75 33.46
C ALA A 301 -2.70 3.67 34.38
N GLY A 302 -1.40 3.79 34.68
CA GLY A 302 -0.63 2.83 35.49
C GLY A 302 0.57 2.20 34.77
N VAL A 303 0.70 2.35 33.45
CA VAL A 303 1.91 1.91 32.72
C VAL A 303 2.86 3.10 32.62
N GLY A 304 4.06 2.96 33.19
CA GLY A 304 5.11 3.96 33.09
C GLY A 304 5.52 4.26 31.64
N ARG A 305 6.41 5.26 31.47
CA ARG A 305 6.97 5.63 30.16
C ARG A 305 7.52 4.40 29.43
N ARG A 306 7.17 4.24 28.16
CA ARG A 306 7.47 3.03 27.38
C ARG A 306 8.97 2.93 27.07
N PRO A 307 9.60 1.75 27.15
CA PRO A 307 11.06 1.62 27.04
C PRO A 307 11.66 2.14 25.72
N TRP A 308 10.89 2.06 24.62
CA TRP A 308 11.35 2.52 23.31
C TRP A 308 11.38 4.05 23.16
N CYS A 309 10.71 4.79 24.05
CA CYS A 309 10.77 6.26 24.08
C CYS A 309 12.17 6.77 24.44
N ASP A 310 12.89 6.01 25.28
CA ASP A 310 14.21 6.37 25.79
C ASP A 310 15.34 5.56 25.11
N GLY A 311 14.97 4.63 24.23
CA GLY A 311 15.90 3.83 23.43
C GLY A 311 16.73 4.65 22.44
N ARG A 312 17.94 4.15 22.12
CA ARG A 312 18.84 4.76 21.13
C ARG A 312 18.21 4.88 19.75
N LEU A 313 17.41 3.87 19.37
CA LEU A 313 16.56 3.87 18.19
C LEU A 313 15.12 3.99 18.68
N ARG A 314 14.58 5.21 18.64
CA ARG A 314 13.19 5.52 19.02
C ARG A 314 12.23 5.02 17.93
N SER A 315 12.13 3.71 17.79
CA SER A 315 11.31 3.06 16.78
C SER A 315 10.16 2.29 17.39
N ILE A 316 8.94 2.67 17.02
CA ILE A 316 7.73 1.95 17.41
C ILE A 316 7.70 0.60 16.70
N TYR A 317 8.12 0.56 15.43
CA TYR A 317 8.16 -0.68 14.64
C TYR A 317 9.08 -1.73 15.26
N ALA A 318 10.31 -1.34 15.66
CA ALA A 318 11.24 -2.27 16.29
C ALA A 318 10.72 -2.75 17.66
N PHE A 319 10.10 -1.84 18.43
CA PHE A 319 9.53 -2.19 19.73
C PHE A 319 8.36 -3.16 19.59
N VAL A 320 7.41 -2.83 18.72
CA VAL A 320 6.25 -3.66 18.38
C VAL A 320 6.72 -5.06 18.00
N GLN A 321 7.65 -5.18 17.06
CA GLN A 321 8.20 -6.45 16.58
C GLN A 321 8.85 -7.32 17.66
N VAL A 322 9.44 -6.74 18.71
CA VAL A 322 10.11 -7.49 19.79
C VAL A 322 9.17 -7.77 20.95
N TYR A 323 8.21 -6.88 21.22
CA TYR A 323 7.40 -6.94 22.43
C TYR A 323 6.11 -7.76 22.24
N TYR A 324 5.48 -7.74 21.06
CA TYR A 324 4.23 -8.48 20.84
C TYR A 324 4.32 -9.62 19.80
N TRP A 325 5.46 -9.80 19.14
CA TRP A 325 5.73 -10.87 18.17
C TRP A 325 7.01 -11.59 18.56
#